data_AF-A0A538DPQ8-F1
#
_entry.id   AF-A0A538DPQ8-F1
#
_cell.length_a   1.000
_cell.length_b   1.000
_cell.length_c   1.000
_cell.angle_alpha   90.00
_cell.angle_beta   90.00
_cell.angle_gamma   90.00
#
_symmetry.space_group_name_H-M   'P 1'
#
loop_
_entity.id
_entity.type
_entity.pdbx_description
1 polymer ?
#
loop_
_entity_poly.entity_id
_entity_poly.type
_entity_poly.pdbx_seq_one_letter_code
_entity_poly.pdbx_strand_id
1 'polypeptide(L)'
;MFATTTIRTEDLREGDLPPAGSDWTAYASFALTFDPSQRYRSAEACAELAAWAFSRWKATGRLPTSLDELRGCLWFEQRRARFLGHATPEAKNWASALVAEMRWHVRGTLKLSA
;
A
#
# COMPACT_ATOMS: atom_id res chain seq x y z
N MET A 1 13.32 -13.46 12.86
CA MET A 1 12.36 -12.35 13.00
C MET A 1 13.07 -11.09 12.53
N PHE A 2 12.70 -10.53 11.38
CA PHE A 2 13.13 -9.18 11.03
C PHE A 2 12.15 -8.23 11.73
N ALA A 3 12.65 -7.35 12.58
CA ALA A 3 11.85 -6.26 13.10
C ALA A 3 11.54 -5.35 11.91
N THR A 4 10.29 -5.35 11.44
CA THR A 4 9.85 -4.42 10.41
C THR A 4 9.75 -3.05 11.05
N THR A 5 10.66 -2.15 10.72
CA THR A 5 10.59 -0.75 11.17
C THR A 5 9.38 -0.08 10.54
N THR A 6 8.49 0.47 11.37
CA THR A 6 7.35 1.27 10.90
C THR A 6 7.85 2.54 10.21
N ILE A 7 7.29 2.87 9.05
CA ILE A 7 7.54 4.10 8.30
C ILE A 7 6.25 4.92 8.31
N ARG A 8 6.31 6.11 8.90
CA ARG A 8 5.20 7.08 8.87
C ARG A 8 4.98 7.55 7.44
N THR A 9 3.73 7.81 7.06
CA THR A 9 3.40 8.17 5.67
C THR A 9 4.10 9.46 5.22
N GLU A 10 4.26 10.43 6.12
CA GLU A 10 4.97 11.69 5.87
C GLU A 10 6.49 11.53 5.71
N ASP A 11 7.06 10.46 6.28
CA ASP A 11 8.50 10.17 6.20
C ASP A 11 8.84 9.28 5.00
N LEU A 12 7.83 8.81 4.26
CA LEU A 12 8.01 7.88 3.15
C LEU A 12 8.78 8.54 1.99
N ARG A 13 9.90 7.93 1.62
CA ARG A 13 10.74 8.37 0.51
C ARG A 13 10.68 7.39 -0.64
N GLU A 14 11.13 7.84 -1.81
CA GLU A 14 11.19 6.99 -2.99
C GLU A 14 12.04 5.72 -2.79
N GLY A 15 13.12 5.82 -2.01
CA GLY A 15 14.02 4.69 -1.72
C GLY A 15 13.40 3.61 -0.82
N ASP A 16 12.33 3.93 -0.09
CA ASP A 16 11.62 2.98 0.77
C ASP A 16 10.64 2.11 -0.03
N LEU A 17 10.25 2.56 -1.23
CA LEU A 17 9.28 1.88 -2.07
C LEU A 17 9.92 0.70 -2.82
N PRO A 18 9.26 -0.48 -2.83
CA PRO A 18 9.70 -1.61 -3.65
C PRO A 18 9.92 -1.20 -5.12
N PRO A 19 10.95 -1.75 -5.79
CA PRO A 19 11.15 -1.55 -7.22
C PRO A 19 9.90 -1.91 -8.05
N ALA A 20 9.72 -1.27 -9.19
CA ALA A 20 8.64 -1.60 -10.11
C ALA A 20 8.73 -3.08 -10.55
N GLY A 21 7.59 -3.78 -10.56
CA GLY A 21 7.54 -5.19 -10.97
C GLY A 21 8.11 -6.18 -9.95
N SER A 22 8.33 -5.75 -8.70
CA SER A 22 8.78 -6.63 -7.62
C SER A 22 7.83 -7.82 -7.39
N ASP A 23 8.35 -8.83 -6.70
CA ASP A 23 7.54 -9.97 -6.27
C ASP A 23 6.61 -9.62 -5.11
N TRP A 24 5.74 -10.57 -4.75
CA TRP A 24 4.83 -10.39 -3.62
C TRP A 24 5.58 -10.18 -2.29
N THR A 25 6.73 -10.83 -2.10
CA THR A 25 7.51 -10.76 -0.86
C THR A 25 7.94 -9.33 -0.56
N ALA A 26 8.42 -8.60 -1.57
CA ALA A 26 8.81 -7.20 -1.42
C ALA A 26 7.60 -6.31 -1.08
N TYR A 27 6.47 -6.48 -1.79
CA TYR A 27 5.25 -5.73 -1.51
C TYR A 27 4.71 -6.02 -0.10
N ALA A 28 4.67 -7.29 0.31
CA ALA A 28 4.21 -7.69 1.64
C ALA A 28 5.10 -7.16 2.76
N SER A 29 6.43 -7.18 2.57
CA SER A 29 7.38 -6.65 3.56
C SER A 29 7.21 -5.13 3.72
N PHE A 30 7.06 -4.42 2.60
CA PHE A 30 6.80 -2.98 2.62
C PHE A 30 5.43 -2.64 3.23
N ALA A 31 4.38 -3.43 2.93
CA ALA A 31 3.04 -3.26 3.49
C ALA A 31 3.04 -3.26 5.03
N LEU A 32 3.91 -4.08 5.63
CA LEU A 32 4.07 -4.20 7.09
C LEU A 32 4.78 -3.01 7.74
N THR A 33 5.32 -2.06 6.95
CA THR A 33 5.86 -0.80 7.48
C THR A 33 4.76 0.21 7.81
N PHE A 34 3.51 -0.01 7.36
CA PHE A 34 2.40 0.88 7.61
C PHE A 34 1.67 0.52 8.91
N ASP A 35 1.39 1.53 9.73
CA ASP A 35 0.55 1.41 10.91
C ASP A 35 -0.83 2.06 10.64
N PRO A 36 -1.90 1.25 10.46
CA PRO A 36 -3.22 1.79 10.18
C PRO A 36 -3.81 2.57 11.36
N SER A 37 -3.33 2.39 12.59
CA SER A 37 -3.88 3.05 13.78
C SER A 37 -3.69 4.58 13.76
N GLN A 38 -2.70 5.07 13.00
CA GLN A 38 -2.44 6.51 12.85
C GLN A 38 -3.56 7.23 12.09
N ARG A 39 -4.23 6.54 11.16
CA ARG A 39 -5.24 7.13 10.27
C ARG A 39 -6.64 6.57 10.50
N TYR A 40 -6.73 5.29 10.83
CA TYR A 40 -7.98 4.54 10.95
C TYR A 40 -8.21 4.19 12.42
N ARG A 41 -9.41 4.47 12.93
CA ARG A 41 -9.80 4.14 14.31
C ARG A 41 -9.76 2.63 14.60
N SER A 42 -9.86 1.80 13.56
CA SER A 42 -9.79 0.35 13.67
C SER A 42 -9.28 -0.31 12.37
N ALA A 43 -8.88 -1.57 12.46
CA ALA A 43 -8.46 -2.39 11.32
C ALA A 43 -9.63 -2.64 10.33
N GLU A 44 -10.85 -2.73 10.85
CA GLU A 44 -12.08 -2.95 10.08
C GLU A 44 -12.37 -1.75 9.18
N ALA A 45 -12.23 -0.52 9.69
CA ALA A 45 -12.40 0.68 8.86
C ALA A 45 -11.38 0.73 7.70
N CYS A 46 -10.14 0.30 7.94
CA CYS A 46 -9.14 0.18 6.88
C CYS A 46 -9.51 -0.92 5.86
N ALA A 47 -10.07 -2.03 6.34
CA ALA A 47 -10.52 -3.14 5.49
C ALA A 47 -11.68 -2.75 4.58
N GLU A 48 -12.69 -2.03 5.11
CA GLU A 48 -13.82 -1.52 4.33
C GLU A 48 -13.35 -0.58 3.21
N LEU A 49 -12.47 0.37 3.55
CA LEU A 49 -11.88 1.27 2.57
C LEU A 49 -11.09 0.51 1.50
N ALA A 50 -10.27 -0.46 1.90
CA ALA A 50 -9.47 -1.25 0.97
C ALA A 50 -10.35 -2.08 0.02
N ALA A 51 -11.41 -2.71 0.54
CA ALA A 51 -12.34 -3.50 -0.25
C ALA A 51 -13.11 -2.62 -1.27
N TRP A 52 -13.56 -1.44 -0.84
CA TRP A 52 -14.21 -0.47 -1.72
C TRP A 52 -13.25 0.04 -2.81
N ALA A 53 -12.04 0.44 -2.43
CA ALA A 53 -11.03 0.94 -3.34
C ALA A 53 -10.64 -0.10 -4.39
N PHE A 54 -10.45 -1.35 -3.96
CA PHE A 54 -10.17 -2.46 -4.86
C PHE A 54 -11.31 -2.67 -5.87
N SER A 55 -12.56 -2.68 -5.40
CA SER A 55 -13.73 -2.83 -6.27
C SER A 55 -13.83 -1.69 -7.30
N ARG A 56 -13.58 -0.45 -6.88
CA ARG A 56 -13.54 0.72 -7.76
C ARG A 56 -12.41 0.65 -8.78
N TRP A 57 -11.22 0.22 -8.37
CA TRP A 57 -10.09 0.04 -9.27
C TRP A 57 -10.39 -1.02 -10.33
N LYS A 58 -10.99 -2.15 -9.94
CA LYS A 58 -11.40 -3.18 -10.92
C LYS A 58 -12.40 -2.67 -11.94
N ALA A 59 -13.35 -1.84 -11.50
CA ALA A 59 -14.39 -1.32 -12.37
C ALA A 59 -13.90 -0.16 -13.27
N THR A 60 -12.94 0.65 -12.82
CA THR A 60 -12.64 1.95 -13.46
C THR A 60 -11.16 2.24 -13.69
N GLY A 61 -10.26 1.41 -13.16
CA GLY A 61 -8.82 1.67 -13.12
C GLY A 61 -8.39 2.78 -12.15
N ARG A 62 -9.33 3.42 -11.45
CA ARG A 62 -9.03 4.55 -10.54
C ARG A 62 -8.43 4.07 -9.22
N LEU A 63 -7.32 4.68 -8.83
CA LEU A 63 -6.60 4.43 -7.58
C LEU A 63 -7.06 5.38 -6.46
N PRO A 64 -6.83 5.04 -5.18
CA PRO A 64 -6.93 5.98 -4.07
C PRO A 64 -6.03 7.20 -4.30
N THR A 65 -6.45 8.35 -3.77
CA THR A 65 -5.81 9.64 -4.08
C THR A 65 -4.84 10.13 -3.01
N SER A 66 -4.77 9.44 -1.88
CA SER A 66 -3.87 9.81 -0.77
C SER A 66 -2.88 8.69 -0.46
N LEU A 67 -1.68 9.07 -0.03
CA LEU A 67 -0.64 8.12 0.35
C LEU A 67 -1.09 7.17 1.47
N ASP A 68 -1.85 7.66 2.45
CA ASP A 68 -2.37 6.81 3.54
C ASP A 68 -3.35 5.76 3.02
N GLU A 69 -4.28 6.12 2.14
CA GLU A 69 -5.23 5.17 1.56
C GLU A 69 -4.53 4.12 0.70
N LEU A 70 -3.52 4.54 -0.08
CA LEU A 70 -2.71 3.63 -0.87
C LEU A 70 -1.99 2.62 0.04
N ARG A 71 -1.38 3.10 1.14
CA ARG A 71 -0.65 2.25 2.11
C ARG A 71 -1.60 1.33 2.86
N GLY A 72 -2.77 1.84 3.25
CA GLY A 72 -3.83 1.06 3.90
C GLY A 72 -4.36 -0.07 3.01
N CYS A 73 -4.58 0.21 1.72
CA CYS A 73 -4.98 -0.82 0.75
C CYS A 73 -3.94 -1.94 0.66
N LEU A 74 -2.65 -1.57 0.58
CA LEU A 74 -1.58 -2.56 0.48
C LEU A 74 -1.41 -3.38 1.77
N TRP A 75 -1.51 -2.74 2.94
CA TRP A 75 -1.52 -3.40 4.24
C TRP A 75 -2.65 -4.42 4.37
N PHE A 76 -3.85 -4.06 3.92
CA PHE A 76 -5.00 -4.97 3.96
C PHE A 76 -4.78 -6.18 3.05
N GLU A 77 -4.24 -5.98 1.84
CA GLU A 77 -3.89 -7.08 0.94
C GLU A 77 -2.85 -8.03 1.53
N GLN A 78 -1.85 -7.49 2.25
CA GLN A 78 -0.87 -8.30 2.96
C GLN A 78 -1.55 -9.25 3.95
N ARG A 79 -2.54 -8.75 4.69
CA ARG A 79 -3.31 -9.56 5.66
C ARG A 79 -4.20 -10.58 4.98
N ARG A 80 -4.85 -10.20 3.89
CA ARG A 80 -5.69 -11.10 3.08
C ARG A 80 -4.86 -12.27 2.55
N ALA A 81 -3.68 -12.00 1.98
CA ALA A 81 -2.79 -13.05 1.50
C ALA A 81 -2.25 -13.92 2.64
N ARG A 82 -1.93 -13.34 3.80
CA ARG A 82 -1.54 -14.11 4.99
C ARG A 82 -2.66 -15.04 5.45
N PHE A 83 -3.91 -14.59 5.44
CA PHE A 83 -5.07 -15.40 5.79
C PHE A 83 -5.31 -16.54 4.78
N LEU A 84 -5.15 -16.26 3.48
CA LEU A 84 -5.28 -17.26 2.41
C LEU A 84 -4.07 -18.20 2.28
N GLY A 85 -2.93 -17.86 2.90
CA GLY A 85 -1.66 -18.57 2.77
C GLY A 85 -0.89 -18.28 1.48
N HIS A 86 -1.46 -17.49 0.56
CA HIS A 86 -0.81 -17.08 -0.68
C HIS A 86 -1.39 -15.76 -1.22
N ALA A 87 -0.64 -15.10 -2.10
CA ALA A 87 -1.15 -13.97 -2.88
C ALA A 87 -1.70 -14.45 -4.23
N THR A 88 -2.79 -13.84 -4.68
CA THR A 88 -3.32 -14.07 -6.03
C THR A 88 -2.58 -13.20 -7.05
N PRO A 89 -2.58 -13.56 -8.35
CA PRO A 89 -2.07 -12.68 -9.40
C PRO A 89 -2.75 -11.30 -9.42
N GLU A 90 -4.05 -11.26 -9.13
CA GLU A 90 -4.83 -10.02 -9.02
C GLU A 90 -4.34 -9.13 -7.86
N ALA A 91 -4.05 -9.73 -6.70
CA ALA A 91 -3.47 -9.01 -5.56
C ALA A 91 -2.07 -8.46 -5.89
N LYS A 92 -1.27 -9.20 -6.66
CA LYS A 92 0.04 -8.71 -7.14
C LYS A 92 -0.11 -7.52 -8.10
N ASN A 93 -1.05 -7.58 -9.04
CA ASN A 93 -1.31 -6.47 -9.97
C ASN A 93 -1.80 -5.22 -9.23
N TRP A 94 -2.70 -5.42 -8.26
CA TRP A 94 -3.19 -4.35 -7.40
C TRP A 94 -2.07 -3.73 -6.58
N ALA A 95 -1.24 -4.54 -5.92
CA ALA A 95 -0.08 -4.07 -5.16
C ALA A 95 0.91 -3.27 -6.04
N SER A 96 1.16 -3.75 -7.26
CA SER A 96 2.02 -3.04 -8.22
C SER A 96 1.45 -1.68 -8.61
N ALA A 97 0.13 -1.58 -8.83
CA ALA A 97 -0.52 -0.31 -9.17
C ALA A 97 -0.47 0.68 -8.00
N LEU A 98 -0.71 0.21 -6.77
CA LEU A 98 -0.61 1.01 -5.55
C LEU A 98 0.81 1.58 -5.35
N VAL A 99 1.83 0.73 -5.46
CA VAL A 99 3.23 1.17 -5.28
C VAL A 99 3.68 2.14 -6.37
N ALA A 100 3.22 1.94 -7.62
CA ALA A 100 3.48 2.89 -8.69
C ALA A 100 2.89 4.28 -8.39
N GLU A 101 1.66 4.34 -7.89
CA GLU A 101 1.01 5.60 -7.50
C GLU A 101 1.70 6.26 -6.31
N MET A 102 2.06 5.49 -5.28
CA MET A 102 2.86 6.02 -4.16
C MET A 102 4.16 6.67 -4.65
N ARG A 103 4.81 6.04 -5.64
CA ARG A 103 6.05 6.58 -6.24
C ARG A 103 5.81 7.93 -6.93
N TRP A 104 4.67 8.10 -7.60
CA TRP A 104 4.29 9.39 -8.19
C TRP A 104 4.08 10.45 -7.11
N HIS A 105 3.36 10.13 -6.04
CA HIS A 105 3.12 11.05 -4.92
C HIS A 105 4.43 11.51 -4.26
N VAL A 106 5.31 10.59 -3.88
CA VAL A 106 6.57 10.96 -3.18
C VAL A 106 7.50 11.80 -4.07
N ARG A 107 7.54 11.53 -5.38
CA ARG A 107 8.29 12.37 -6.34
C ARG A 107 7.67 13.74 -6.55
N GLY A 108 6.34 13.84 -6.53
CA GLY A 108 5.60 15.10 -6.64
C GLY A 108 5.83 16.00 -5.43
N THR A 109 5.81 15.46 -4.22
CA THR A 109 6.07 16.20 -2.97
C THR A 109 7.48 16.80 -2.93
N LEU A 110 8.48 16.06 -3.42
CA LEU A 110 9.87 16.55 -3.50
C LEU A 110 10.04 17.76 -4.42
N LYS A 111 9.17 17.92 -5.44
CA LYS A 111 9.23 19.07 -6.36
C LYS A 111 8.58 20.34 -5.83
N LEU A 112 7.71 20.23 -4.82
CA LEU A 112 7.02 21.38 -4.22
C LEU A 112 7.79 22.02 -3.05
N SER A 113 8.87 21.37 -2.60
CA SER A 113 9.67 21.79 -1.44
C SER A 113 11.07 22.31 -1.81
N ALA A 114 11.32 22.52 -3.11
CA ALA A 114 12.58 23.01 -3.67
C ALA A 114 12.34 24.35 -4.40
#